data_AF-A0A7W0KUV3-F1
#
_entry.id   AF-A0A7W0KUV3-F1
#
_cell.length_a   1.000
_cell.length_b   1.000
_cell.length_c   1.000
_cell.angle_alpha   90.00
_cell.angle_beta   90.00
_cell.angle_gamma   90.00
#
_symmetry.space_group_name_H-M   'P 1'
#
loop_
_entity.id
_entity.type
_entity.pdbx_description
1 polymer ?
#
loop_
_entity_poly.entity_id
_entity_poly.type
_entity_poly.pdbx_seq_one_letter_code
_entity_poly.pdbx_strand_id
1 'polypeptide(L)'
;MTAPADPALLAFRARALAQAHALSAAAHRSVNRTVAEEARIQPRPELGAWAGAAFTQGYCLRRVQEVGDVAVIDLADEEELDRASTAHAAALRTSDSASDDVTVAALDLIVGSQVENRLEPWRDEVDDDTLIELEQYLTWWVVKGYGMRVAETSPVTP
;
A
#
# COMPACT_ATOMS: atom_id res chain seq x y z
N MET A 1 -28.19 10.28 -3.18
CA MET A 1 -27.01 10.87 -2.53
C MET A 1 -26.38 9.80 -1.65
N THR A 2 -25.29 9.19 -2.11
CA THR A 2 -24.49 8.26 -1.30
C THR A 2 -23.70 9.12 -0.31
N ALA A 3 -23.70 8.78 0.99
CA ALA A 3 -22.90 9.48 1.99
C ALA A 3 -21.42 9.53 1.55
N PRO A 4 -20.65 10.57 1.91
CA PRO A 4 -19.20 10.56 1.71
C PRO A 4 -18.62 9.30 2.36
N ALA A 5 -17.72 8.61 1.65
CA ALA A 5 -17.14 7.37 2.14
C ALA A 5 -16.37 7.65 3.45
N ASP A 6 -16.69 6.92 4.51
CA ASP A 6 -16.02 7.03 5.81
C ASP A 6 -14.60 6.41 5.73
N PRO A 7 -13.52 7.18 5.98
CA PRO A 7 -12.14 6.68 5.95
C PRO A 7 -11.92 5.49 6.89
N ALA A 8 -12.55 5.48 8.07
CA ALA A 8 -12.38 4.41 9.04
C ALA A 8 -13.01 3.10 8.54
N LEU A 9 -14.19 3.19 7.94
CA LEU A 9 -14.85 2.04 7.30
C LEU A 9 -14.04 1.51 6.11
N LEU A 10 -13.47 2.39 5.30
CA LEU A 10 -12.60 2.01 4.19
C LEU A 10 -11.35 1.27 4.69
N ALA A 11 -10.65 1.82 5.67
CA ALA A 11 -9.47 1.20 6.28
C ALA A 11 -9.82 -0.17 6.91
N PHE A 12 -10.93 -0.27 7.63
CA PHE A 12 -11.41 -1.53 8.19
C PHE A 12 -11.64 -2.60 7.11
N ARG A 13 -12.39 -2.25 6.05
CA ARG A 13 -12.66 -3.17 4.94
C ARG A 13 -11.40 -3.57 4.19
N ALA A 14 -10.47 -2.63 3.99
CA ALA A 14 -9.19 -2.89 3.33
C ALA A 14 -8.37 -3.93 4.12
N ARG A 15 -8.26 -3.76 5.45
CA ARG A 15 -7.58 -4.73 6.32
C ARG A 15 -8.25 -6.10 6.31
N ALA A 16 -9.59 -6.13 6.34
CA ALA A 16 -10.35 -7.38 6.28
C ALA A 16 -10.13 -8.10 4.93
N LEU A 17 -10.17 -7.37 3.82
CA LEU A 17 -9.90 -7.91 2.48
C LEU A 17 -8.45 -8.41 2.35
N ALA A 18 -7.49 -7.71 2.96
CA ALA A 18 -6.08 -8.12 2.96
C ALA A 18 -5.85 -9.49 3.61
N GLN A 19 -6.68 -9.90 4.58
CA GLN A 19 -6.60 -11.25 5.18
C GLN A 19 -6.92 -12.37 4.18
N ALA A 20 -7.65 -12.07 3.11
CA ALA A 20 -7.94 -13.01 2.03
C ALA A 20 -6.88 -12.99 0.91
N HIS A 21 -5.78 -12.23 1.07
CA HIS A 21 -4.71 -12.07 0.07
C HIS A 21 -5.25 -11.75 -1.33
N ALA A 22 -6.18 -10.79 -1.38
CA ALA A 22 -6.93 -10.46 -2.59
C ALA A 22 -6.09 -9.63 -3.58
N LEU A 23 -4.92 -10.13 -3.99
CA LEU A 23 -4.07 -9.55 -5.03
C LEU A 23 -4.41 -10.15 -6.39
N SER A 24 -4.18 -9.41 -7.47
CA SER A 24 -4.10 -10.01 -8.80
C SER A 24 -2.89 -10.95 -8.87
N ALA A 25 -2.84 -11.81 -9.89
CA ALA A 25 -1.68 -12.67 -10.11
C ALA A 25 -0.39 -11.86 -10.39
N ALA A 26 -0.49 -10.74 -11.11
CA ALA A 26 0.65 -9.88 -11.42
C ALA A 26 1.15 -9.13 -10.18
N ALA A 27 0.26 -8.49 -9.42
CA ALA A 27 0.60 -7.85 -8.15
C ALA A 27 1.19 -8.84 -7.14
N HIS A 28 0.66 -10.07 -7.07
CA HIS A 28 1.19 -11.10 -6.18
C HIS A 28 2.61 -11.53 -6.56
N ARG A 29 2.91 -11.71 -7.86
CA ARG A 29 4.29 -12.00 -8.31
C ARG A 29 5.24 -10.84 -8.02
N SER A 30 4.82 -9.62 -8.37
CA SER A 30 5.61 -8.41 -8.17
C SER A 30 5.94 -8.21 -6.68
N VAL A 31 4.95 -8.24 -5.78
CA VAL A 31 5.20 -8.04 -4.35
C VAL A 31 6.07 -9.14 -3.75
N ASN A 32 5.87 -10.41 -4.15
CA ASN A 32 6.68 -11.51 -3.61
C ASN A 32 8.14 -11.39 -4.05
N ARG A 33 8.39 -10.97 -5.29
CA ARG A 33 9.76 -10.71 -5.78
C ARG A 33 10.41 -9.60 -4.97
N THR A 34 9.74 -8.46 -4.82
CA THR A 34 10.33 -7.31 -4.13
C THR A 34 10.49 -7.55 -2.63
N VAL A 35 9.52 -8.20 -1.98
CA VAL A 35 9.63 -8.61 -0.56
C VAL A 35 10.79 -9.60 -0.35
N ALA A 36 11.00 -10.54 -1.28
CA ALA A 36 12.12 -11.47 -1.19
C ALA A 36 13.48 -10.78 -1.40
N GLU A 37 13.51 -9.65 -2.09
CA GLU A 37 14.70 -8.79 -2.21
C GLU A 37 14.90 -7.97 -0.93
N GLU A 38 13.86 -7.30 -0.44
CA GLU A 38 13.87 -6.58 0.84
C GLU A 38 14.38 -7.47 1.98
N ALA A 39 13.85 -8.68 2.12
CA ALA A 39 14.28 -9.63 3.16
C ALA A 39 15.77 -10.01 3.07
N ARG A 40 16.42 -9.85 1.92
CA ARG A 40 17.87 -10.09 1.75
C ARG A 40 18.73 -8.88 2.09
N ILE A 41 18.25 -7.67 1.78
CA ILE A 41 19.03 -6.44 1.89
C ILE A 41 18.80 -5.71 3.23
N GLN A 42 17.66 -5.94 3.87
CA GLN A 42 17.30 -5.28 5.11
C GLN A 42 18.11 -5.85 6.30
N PRO A 43 18.42 -5.02 7.31
CA PRO A 43 19.14 -5.46 8.51
C PRO A 43 18.42 -6.57 9.28
N ARG A 44 17.09 -6.66 9.15
CA ARG A 44 16.23 -7.62 9.81
C ARG A 44 15.22 -8.20 8.80
N PRO A 45 15.15 -9.54 8.63
CA PRO A 45 14.23 -10.17 7.67
C PRO A 45 12.75 -9.84 7.90
N GLU A 46 12.36 -9.55 9.14
CA GLU A 46 10.98 -9.20 9.50
C GLU A 46 10.48 -7.95 8.75
N LEU A 47 11.39 -7.01 8.41
CA LEU A 47 11.07 -5.80 7.66
C LEU A 47 10.48 -6.11 6.28
N GLY A 48 11.00 -7.15 5.60
CA GLY A 48 10.43 -7.61 4.33
C GLY A 48 9.01 -8.17 4.50
N ALA A 49 8.76 -8.94 5.55
CA ALA A 49 7.40 -9.44 5.84
C ALA A 49 6.43 -8.28 6.16
N TRP A 50 6.91 -7.25 6.85
CA TRP A 50 6.13 -6.05 7.14
C TRP A 50 5.81 -5.26 5.87
N ALA A 51 6.77 -5.11 4.97
CA ALA A 51 6.58 -4.51 3.66
C ALA A 51 5.47 -5.21 2.86
N GLY A 52 5.48 -6.54 2.79
CA GLY A 52 4.45 -7.31 2.07
C GLY A 52 3.05 -7.13 2.65
N ALA A 53 2.94 -7.11 3.99
CA ALA A 53 1.67 -6.88 4.68
C ALA A 53 1.15 -5.44 4.46
N ALA A 54 2.02 -4.44 4.61
CA ALA A 54 1.71 -3.03 4.38
C ALA A 54 1.24 -2.79 2.94
N PHE A 55 1.97 -3.34 1.97
CA PHE A 55 1.62 -3.31 0.55
C PHE A 55 0.22 -3.89 0.30
N THR A 56 -0.05 -5.08 0.84
CA THR A 56 -1.33 -5.76 0.60
C THR A 56 -2.51 -4.95 1.13
N GLN A 57 -2.36 -4.28 2.28
CA GLN A 57 -3.41 -3.43 2.84
C GLN A 57 -3.68 -2.19 1.98
N GLY A 58 -2.64 -1.51 1.50
CA GLY A 58 -2.80 -0.38 0.57
C GLY A 58 -3.46 -0.77 -0.75
N TYR A 59 -3.05 -1.91 -1.32
CA TYR A 59 -3.67 -2.46 -2.53
C TYR A 59 -5.17 -2.73 -2.32
N CYS A 60 -5.51 -3.34 -1.17
CA CYS A 60 -6.89 -3.64 -0.83
C CYS A 60 -7.74 -2.38 -0.58
N LEU A 61 -7.15 -1.26 -0.13
CA LEU A 61 -7.88 0.00 -0.01
C LEU A 61 -8.42 0.46 -1.36
N ARG A 62 -7.57 0.47 -2.39
CA ARG A 62 -8.02 0.85 -3.74
C ARG A 62 -9.13 -0.08 -4.24
N ARG A 63 -8.99 -1.40 -4.01
CA ARG A 63 -10.03 -2.38 -4.36
C ARG A 63 -11.36 -2.15 -3.65
N VAL A 64 -11.36 -1.73 -2.39
CA VAL A 64 -12.59 -1.45 -1.63
C VAL A 64 -13.30 -0.20 -2.17
N GLN A 65 -12.56 0.76 -2.73
CA GLN A 65 -13.11 1.96 -3.33
C GLN A 65 -13.70 1.73 -4.73
N GLU A 66 -13.30 0.66 -5.40
CA GLU A 66 -13.82 0.28 -6.71
C GLU A 66 -15.30 -0.11 -6.62
N VAL A 67 -16.12 0.43 -7.51
CA VAL A 67 -17.55 0.10 -7.61
C VAL A 67 -17.75 -0.84 -8.80
N GLY A 68 -18.19 -2.08 -8.52
CA GLY A 68 -18.40 -3.11 -9.53
C GLY A 68 -17.13 -3.89 -9.90
N ASP A 69 -17.22 -4.75 -10.91
CA ASP A 69 -16.06 -5.49 -11.42
C ASP A 69 -15.19 -4.57 -12.27
N VAL A 70 -14.08 -4.11 -11.68
CA VAL A 70 -13.07 -3.33 -12.40
C VAL A 70 -12.09 -4.29 -13.08
N ALA A 71 -12.06 -4.23 -14.42
CA ALA A 71 -11.17 -5.02 -15.23
C ALA A 71 -9.70 -4.74 -14.87
N VAL A 72 -8.94 -5.80 -14.69
CA VAL A 72 -7.50 -5.73 -14.49
C VAL A 72 -6.84 -5.71 -15.87
N ILE A 73 -6.04 -4.68 -16.12
CA ILE A 73 -5.16 -4.65 -17.28
C ILE A 73 -4.01 -5.61 -16.97
N ASP A 74 -3.91 -6.68 -17.75
CA ASP A 74 -2.78 -7.60 -17.66
C ASP A 74 -1.54 -6.91 -18.24
N LEU A 75 -0.82 -6.19 -17.38
CA LEU A 75 0.51 -5.69 -17.69
C LEU A 75 1.45 -6.88 -17.64
N ALA A 76 1.73 -7.46 -18.81
CA ALA A 76 2.64 -8.60 -18.95
C ALA A 76 4.08 -8.28 -18.49
N ASP A 77 4.44 -6.99 -18.45
CA ASP A 77 5.74 -6.50 -17.98
C ASP A 77 5.65 -6.05 -16.51
N GLU A 78 6.29 -6.84 -15.62
CA GLU A 78 6.36 -6.57 -14.19
C GLU A 78 7.19 -5.32 -13.84
N GLU A 79 8.18 -4.94 -14.65
CA GLU A 79 8.97 -3.72 -14.43
C GLU A 79 8.17 -2.48 -14.80
N GLU A 80 7.37 -2.55 -15.86
CA GLU A 80 6.44 -1.48 -16.20
C GLU A 80 5.40 -1.26 -15.11
N LEU A 81 4.84 -2.35 -14.58
CA LEU A 81 3.87 -2.30 -13.49
C LEU A 81 4.46 -1.71 -12.20
N ASP A 82 5.70 -2.08 -11.82
CA ASP A 82 6.38 -1.51 -10.65
C ASP A 82 6.67 0.00 -10.82
N ARG A 83 7.08 0.40 -12.03
CA ARG A 83 7.34 1.81 -12.37
C ARG A 83 6.06 2.64 -12.30
N ALA A 84 4.97 2.13 -12.85
CA ALA A 84 3.66 2.78 -12.81
C ALA A 84 3.14 2.89 -11.36
N SER A 85 3.24 1.80 -10.58
CA SER A 85 2.91 1.79 -9.14
C SER A 85 3.69 2.88 -8.38
N THR A 86 4.99 2.97 -8.63
CA THR A 86 5.88 3.99 -8.04
C THR A 86 5.47 5.41 -8.44
N ALA A 87 5.14 5.64 -9.71
CA ALA A 87 4.70 6.94 -10.20
C ALA A 87 3.38 7.38 -9.54
N HIS A 88 2.40 6.46 -9.43
CA HIS A 88 1.14 6.74 -8.74
C HIS A 88 1.33 6.99 -7.24
N ALA A 89 2.20 6.23 -6.59
CA ALA A 89 2.55 6.44 -5.19
C ALA A 89 3.16 7.84 -4.95
N ALA A 90 4.05 8.28 -5.84
CA ALA A 90 4.63 9.62 -5.78
C ALA A 90 3.57 10.71 -6.03
N ALA A 91 2.71 10.54 -7.03
CA ALA A 91 1.65 11.49 -7.35
C ALA A 91 0.67 11.69 -6.17
N LEU A 92 0.31 10.61 -5.48
CA LEU A 92 -0.62 10.66 -4.33
C LEU A 92 -0.08 11.51 -3.17
N ARG A 93 1.24 11.52 -2.97
CA ARG A 93 1.88 12.36 -1.94
C ARG A 93 1.91 13.85 -2.28
N THR A 94 1.68 14.20 -3.54
CA THR A 94 1.76 15.57 -4.05
C THR A 94 0.41 16.14 -4.50
N SER A 95 -0.65 15.32 -4.50
CA SER A 95 -1.97 15.70 -5.00
C SER A 95 -2.74 16.50 -3.97
N ASP A 96 -3.32 17.63 -4.39
CA ASP A 96 -4.05 18.59 -3.56
C ASP A 96 -5.58 18.50 -3.80
N SER A 97 -6.09 17.32 -4.18
CA SER A 97 -7.49 17.13 -4.55
C SER A 97 -8.36 16.67 -3.38
N ALA A 98 -9.55 17.26 -3.21
CA ALA A 98 -10.47 16.90 -2.13
C ALA A 98 -11.02 15.46 -2.19
N SER A 99 -10.92 14.76 -3.33
CA SER A 99 -11.24 13.32 -3.42
C SER A 99 -10.11 12.44 -2.85
N ASP A 100 -8.91 13.00 -2.80
CA ASP A 100 -7.75 12.37 -2.16
C ASP A 100 -7.86 12.49 -0.64
N ASP A 101 -8.51 13.50 -0.06
CA ASP A 101 -8.60 13.66 1.41
C ASP A 101 -9.14 12.41 2.15
N VAL A 102 -10.20 11.78 1.62
CA VAL A 102 -10.76 10.55 2.21
C VAL A 102 -9.82 9.36 2.01
N THR A 103 -9.17 9.29 0.85
CA THR A 103 -8.21 8.23 0.53
C THR A 103 -6.95 8.34 1.39
N VAL A 104 -6.39 9.54 1.51
CA VAL A 104 -5.25 9.88 2.34
C VAL A 104 -5.59 9.60 3.80
N ALA A 105 -6.75 10.04 4.30
CA ALA A 105 -7.17 9.73 5.66
C ALA A 105 -7.29 8.21 5.91
N ALA A 106 -7.80 7.43 4.94
CA ALA A 106 -7.87 5.98 5.06
C ALA A 106 -6.48 5.33 5.02
N LEU A 107 -5.56 5.83 4.19
CA LEU A 107 -4.16 5.39 4.15
C LEU A 107 -3.45 5.69 5.46
N ASP A 108 -3.63 6.89 6.02
CA ASP A 108 -3.05 7.30 7.31
C ASP A 108 -3.52 6.38 8.43
N LEU A 109 -4.81 6.02 8.46
CA LEU A 109 -5.32 5.05 9.42
C LEU A 109 -4.67 3.66 9.23
N ILE A 110 -4.46 3.23 7.99
CA ILE A 110 -3.76 1.96 7.70
C ILE A 110 -2.32 2.04 8.17
N VAL A 111 -1.58 3.09 7.81
CA VAL A 111 -0.19 3.34 8.22
C VAL A 111 -0.06 3.39 9.74
N GLY A 112 -0.89 4.18 10.42
CA GLY A 112 -0.91 4.29 11.87
C GLY A 112 -1.08 2.92 12.53
N SER A 113 -1.97 2.07 12.00
CA SER A 113 -2.10 0.70 12.50
C SER A 113 -0.90 -0.20 12.18
N GLN A 114 -0.18 0.03 11.08
CA GLN A 114 1.04 -0.72 10.80
C GLN A 114 2.15 -0.35 11.79
N VAL A 115 2.30 0.95 12.05
CA VAL A 115 3.26 1.53 13.00
C VAL A 115 2.97 1.06 14.42
N GLU A 116 1.74 1.25 14.91
CA GLU A 116 1.35 0.86 16.28
C GLU A 116 1.59 -0.63 16.53
N ASN A 117 1.21 -1.50 15.58
CA ASN A 117 1.33 -2.95 15.78
C ASN A 117 2.77 -3.49 15.68
N ARG A 118 3.72 -2.73 15.11
CA ARG A 118 5.07 -3.24 14.79
C ARG A 118 6.19 -2.46 15.43
N LEU A 119 6.06 -1.14 15.49
CA LEU A 119 7.09 -0.23 15.97
C LEU A 119 6.89 0.12 17.44
N GLU A 120 5.65 0.10 17.97
CA GLU A 120 5.42 0.33 19.40
C GLU A 120 6.23 -0.63 20.29
N PRO A 121 6.34 -1.94 19.99
CA PRO A 121 7.21 -2.84 20.76
C PRO A 121 8.70 -2.51 20.68
N TRP A 122 9.13 -1.75 19.67
CA TRP A 122 10.54 -1.40 19.42
C TRP A 122 10.90 0.00 19.91
N ARG A 123 9.93 0.79 20.39
CA ARG A 123 10.13 2.19 20.78
C ARG A 123 11.24 2.38 21.82
N ASP A 124 11.44 1.39 22.70
CA ASP A 124 12.51 1.43 23.71
C ASP A 124 13.84 0.79 23.24
N GLU A 125 13.85 0.14 22.05
CA GLU A 125 15.00 -0.60 21.52
C GLU A 125 15.80 0.17 20.45
N VAL A 126 15.18 1.15 19.80
CA VAL A 126 15.78 1.95 18.73
C VAL A 126 15.64 3.44 19.03
N ASP A 127 16.48 4.26 18.41
CA ASP A 127 16.38 5.72 18.53
C ASP A 127 15.22 6.30 17.71
N ASP A 128 14.88 7.55 18.01
CA ASP A 128 13.79 8.28 17.35
C ASP A 128 14.01 8.40 15.84
N ASP A 129 15.26 8.57 15.39
CA ASP A 129 15.60 8.65 13.97
C ASP A 129 15.29 7.34 13.25
N THR A 130 15.66 6.20 13.84
CA THR A 130 15.33 4.87 13.32
C THR A 130 13.82 4.63 13.31
N LEU A 131 13.09 5.09 14.33
CA LEU A 131 11.62 4.99 14.35
C LEU A 131 10.98 5.77 13.20
N ILE A 132 11.46 6.98 12.93
CA ILE A 132 11.01 7.80 11.81
C ILE A 132 11.29 7.11 10.48
N GLU A 133 12.49 6.53 10.30
CA GLU A 133 12.83 5.78 9.09
C GLU A 133 11.92 4.56 8.89
N LEU A 134 11.63 3.81 9.96
CA LEU A 134 10.73 2.66 9.91
C LEU A 134 9.28 3.05 9.62
N GLU A 135 8.80 4.17 10.17
CA GLU A 135 7.49 4.72 9.85
C GLU A 135 7.41 5.13 8.37
N GLN A 136 8.42 5.82 7.85
CA GLN A 136 8.50 6.19 6.44
C GLN A 136 8.56 4.97 5.53
N TYR A 137 9.28 3.92 5.94
CA TYR A 137 9.36 2.64 5.25
C TYR A 137 7.98 1.97 5.14
N LEU A 138 7.26 1.84 6.26
CA LEU A 138 5.90 1.28 6.26
C LEU A 138 4.93 2.12 5.43
N THR A 139 5.01 3.44 5.56
CA THR A 139 4.22 4.39 4.78
C THR A 139 4.43 4.20 3.28
N TRP A 140 5.69 4.07 2.85
CA TRP A 140 6.02 3.81 1.47
C TRP A 140 5.35 2.54 0.94
N TRP A 141 5.42 1.44 1.69
CA TRP A 141 4.85 0.18 1.26
C TRP A 141 3.32 0.22 1.16
N VAL A 142 2.64 0.86 2.11
CA VAL A 142 1.18 1.06 2.03
C VAL A 142 0.81 1.85 0.77
N VAL A 143 1.46 3.00 0.55
CA VAL A 143 1.16 3.86 -0.60
C VAL A 143 1.52 3.18 -1.93
N LYS A 144 2.63 2.45 -2.00
CA LYS A 144 3.04 1.66 -3.17
C LYS A 144 2.00 0.58 -3.51
N GLY A 145 1.47 -0.11 -2.51
CA GLY A 145 0.38 -1.07 -2.69
C GLY A 145 -0.88 -0.43 -3.29
N TYR A 146 -1.27 0.73 -2.79
CA TYR A 146 -2.38 1.49 -3.37
C TYR A 146 -2.11 1.85 -4.84
N GLY A 147 -0.92 2.40 -5.12
CA GLY A 147 -0.47 2.75 -6.46
C GLY A 147 -0.41 1.56 -7.42
N MET A 148 -0.07 0.36 -6.93
CA MET A 148 -0.09 -0.87 -7.72
C MET A 148 -1.49 -1.16 -8.28
N ARG A 149 -2.53 -1.06 -7.44
CA ARG A 149 -3.89 -1.31 -7.92
C ARG A 149 -4.37 -0.21 -8.89
N VAL A 150 -3.94 1.04 -8.67
CA VAL A 150 -4.20 2.12 -9.63
C VAL A 150 -3.56 1.80 -10.99
N ALA A 151 -2.31 1.36 -11.02
CA ALA A 151 -1.59 1.00 -12.25
C ALA A 151 -2.27 -0.15 -13.01
N GLU A 152 -2.79 -1.15 -12.30
CA GLU A 152 -3.53 -2.26 -12.91
C GLU A 152 -4.88 -1.86 -13.51
N THR A 153 -5.44 -0.72 -13.13
CA THR A 153 -6.80 -0.31 -13.49
C THR A 153 -6.83 0.97 -14.33
N SER A 154 -5.69 1.64 -14.48
CA SER A 154 -5.54 2.88 -15.24
C SER A 154 -4.42 2.69 -16.26
N PRO A 155 -4.68 2.81 -17.57
CA PRO A 155 -3.62 2.77 -18.56
C PRO A 155 -2.68 3.97 -18.36
N VAL A 156 -1.37 3.71 -18.29
CA VAL A 156 -0.36 4.76 -18.35
C VAL A 156 -0.49 5.41 -19.74
N THR A 157 -1.03 6.63 -19.79
CA THR A 157 -1.08 7.37 -21.05
C THR A 157 0.33 7.92 -21.30
N PRO A 158 0.96 7.62 -22.44
CA PRO A 158 2.28 8.13 -22.78
C PRO A 158 2.30 9.64 -22.99
#